data_AF-A0A527UUH2-F1
#
_entry.id   AF-A0A527UUH2-F1
#
_cell.length_a   1.000
_cell.length_b   1.000
_cell.length_c   1.000
_cell.angle_alpha   90.00
_cell.angle_beta   90.00
_cell.angle_gamma   90.00
#
_symmetry.space_group_name_H-M   'P 1'
#
loop_
_entity.id
_entity.type
_entity.pdbx_description
1 polymer ?
#
loop_
_entity_poly.entity_id
_entity_poly.type
_entity_poly.pdbx_seq_one_letter_code
_entity_poly.pdbx_strand_id
1 'polypeptide(L)'
;ETGLAVAAADVSVAALRQSDEVFITSTAGGIMPVTMIDGVPVADGKVGAITRRLMAIYWQKHEDPAWSSPVRSLNTPGLRPGKSTA
;
A
#
# COMPACT_ATOMS: atom_id res chain seq x y z
N GLU A 1 -6.04 -3.42 14.76
CA GLU A 1 -7.47 -3.61 14.38
C GLU A 1 -7.74 -4.95 13.67
N THR A 2 -6.92 -5.40 12.72
CA THR A 2 -7.27 -6.58 11.88
C THR A 2 -7.22 -7.95 12.57
N GLY A 3 -6.59 -8.04 13.74
CA GLY A 3 -6.40 -9.30 14.48
C GLY A 3 -5.35 -10.24 13.86
N LEU A 4 -4.56 -9.77 12.90
CA LEU A 4 -3.50 -10.55 12.27
C LEU A 4 -2.28 -10.65 13.20
N ALA A 5 -1.72 -11.85 13.33
CA ALA A 5 -0.42 -12.03 13.97
C ALA A 5 0.68 -11.40 13.11
N VAL A 6 1.62 -10.69 13.74
CA VAL A 6 2.71 -9.99 13.06
C VAL A 6 4.02 -10.30 13.78
N ALA A 7 5.06 -10.61 13.01
CA ALA A 7 6.42 -10.78 13.52
C ALA A 7 7.40 -10.03 12.61
N ALA A 8 8.28 -9.23 13.22
CA ALA A 8 9.46 -8.69 12.55
C ALA A 8 10.62 -9.66 12.81
N ALA A 9 11.08 -10.34 11.75
CA ALA A 9 12.09 -11.37 11.82
C ALA A 9 12.85 -11.46 10.49
N ASP A 10 13.98 -12.16 10.51
CA ASP A 10 14.65 -12.54 9.28
C ASP A 10 13.78 -13.51 8.48
N VAL A 11 13.50 -13.16 7.22
CA VAL A 11 12.73 -14.00 6.30
C VAL A 11 13.69 -14.58 5.28
N SER A 12 13.83 -15.90 5.28
CA SER A 12 14.66 -16.57 4.27
C SER A 12 14.04 -16.46 2.88
N VAL A 13 14.87 -16.54 1.83
CA VAL A 13 14.39 -16.56 0.43
C VAL A 13 13.43 -17.73 0.20
N ALA A 14 13.69 -18.89 0.80
CA ALA A 14 12.82 -20.06 0.66
C ALA A 14 11.44 -19.81 1.28
N ALA A 15 11.38 -19.21 2.47
CA ALA A 15 10.12 -18.84 3.10
C ALA A 15 9.36 -17.80 2.25
N LEU A 16 10.05 -16.78 1.73
CA LEU A 16 9.44 -15.77 0.87
C LEU A 16 8.80 -16.36 -0.40
N ARG A 17 9.47 -17.33 -1.04
CA ARG A 17 8.95 -18.02 -2.23
C ARG A 17 7.79 -18.97 -1.94
N GLN A 18 7.64 -19.41 -0.69
CA GLN A 18 6.56 -20.31 -0.25
C GLN A 18 5.39 -19.55 0.38
N SER A 19 5.45 -18.22 0.46
CA SER A 19 4.38 -17.39 1.01
C SER A 19 3.10 -17.48 0.19
N ASP A 20 1.95 -17.46 0.87
CA ASP A 20 0.63 -17.39 0.24
C ASP A 20 0.36 -16.01 -0.39
N GLU A 21 0.91 -14.95 0.21
CA GLU A 21 0.78 -13.57 -0.25
C GLU A 21 2.08 -12.81 0.03
N VAL A 22 2.47 -11.92 -0.88
CA VAL A 22 3.61 -10.99 -0.70
C VAL A 22 3.16 -9.60 -1.11
N PHE A 23 3.60 -8.58 -0.37
CA PHE A 23 3.42 -7.19 -0.72
C PHE A 23 4.63 -6.37 -0.28
N ILE A 24 4.81 -5.21 -0.91
CA ILE A 24 5.77 -4.19 -0.48
C ILE A 24 4.99 -2.93 -0.08
N THR A 25 5.62 -2.04 0.68
CA THR A 25 5.00 -0.79 1.11
C THR A 25 5.95 0.39 0.95
N SER A 26 5.42 1.54 0.53
CA SER A 26 6.15 2.80 0.40
C SER A 26 5.18 3.98 0.50
N THR A 27 5.66 5.13 0.95
CA THR A 27 4.85 6.37 0.96
C THR A 27 4.32 6.73 -0.43
N ALA A 28 5.09 6.47 -1.49
CA ALA A 28 4.71 6.81 -2.87
C ALA A 28 3.82 5.76 -3.56
N GLY A 29 3.30 4.76 -2.84
CA GLY A 29 2.45 3.71 -3.44
C GLY A 29 1.52 2.97 -2.48
N GLY A 30 1.62 3.22 -1.17
CA GLY A 30 0.88 2.48 -0.16
C GLY A 30 1.27 1.02 -0.12
N ILE A 31 0.28 0.15 0.07
CA ILE A 31 0.45 -1.31 0.01
C ILE A 31 0.36 -1.77 -1.45
N MET A 32 1.43 -2.40 -1.95
CA MET A 32 1.54 -2.85 -3.34
C MET A 32 1.74 -4.38 -3.39
N PRO A 33 0.81 -5.14 -3.98
CA PRO A 33 0.91 -6.59 -4.04
C PRO A 33 2.03 -7.05 -4.98
N VAL A 34 2.69 -8.15 -4.61
CA VAL A 34 3.65 -8.87 -5.44
C VAL A 34 3.08 -10.24 -5.76
N THR A 35 2.73 -10.48 -7.02
CA THR A 35 2.12 -11.75 -7.46
C THR A 35 3.10 -12.68 -8.17
N MET A 36 4.34 -12.24 -8.39
CA MET A 36 5.38 -13.01 -9.07
C MET A 36 6.76 -12.62 -8.55
N ILE A 37 7.62 -13.62 -8.30
CA ILE A 37 9.01 -13.45 -7.85
C ILE A 37 9.90 -14.29 -8.77
N ASP A 38 10.86 -13.64 -9.44
CA ASP A 38 11.77 -14.27 -10.42
C ASP A 38 11.06 -15.12 -11.49
N GLY A 39 9.95 -14.60 -12.02
CA GLY A 39 9.16 -15.31 -13.03
C GLY A 39 8.30 -16.45 -12.50
N VAL A 40 8.34 -16.73 -11.20
CA VAL A 40 7.51 -17.75 -10.54
C VAL A 40 6.32 -17.08 -9.85
N PRO A 41 5.07 -17.49 -10.11
CA PRO A 41 3.91 -16.98 -9.40
C PRO A 41 4.01 -17.18 -7.89
N VAL A 42 3.61 -16.18 -7.11
CA VAL A 42 3.37 -16.35 -5.67
C VAL A 42 2.02 -17.04 -5.52
N ALA A 43 2.01 -18.23 -4.92
CA ALA A 43 0.83 -19.09 -4.81
C ALA A 43 0.08 -19.25 -6.15
N ASP A 44 -1.15 -18.74 -6.27
CA ASP A 44 -1.98 -18.83 -7.48
C ASP A 44 -1.78 -17.65 -8.46
N GLY A 45 -0.79 -16.78 -8.20
CA GLY A 45 -0.45 -15.63 -9.03
C GLY A 45 -1.46 -14.47 -8.92
N LYS A 46 -2.37 -14.50 -7.94
CA LYS A 46 -3.35 -13.44 -7.71
C LYS A 46 -2.99 -12.68 -6.43
N VAL A 47 -3.47 -11.44 -6.36
CA VAL A 47 -3.49 -10.73 -5.08
C VAL A 47 -4.34 -11.56 -4.12
N GLY A 48 -3.91 -11.74 -2.88
CA GLY A 48 -4.69 -12.49 -1.90
C GLY A 48 -5.64 -11.63 -1.06
N ALA A 49 -6.37 -12.26 -0.15
CA ALA A 49 -7.42 -11.62 0.62
C ALA A 49 -6.87 -10.70 1.71
N ILE A 50 -5.76 -11.08 2.34
CA ILE A 50 -5.13 -10.27 3.40
C ILE A 50 -4.57 -8.99 2.81
N THR A 51 -3.85 -9.08 1.70
CA THR A 51 -3.25 -7.93 1.00
C THR A 51 -4.33 -6.97 0.52
N ARG A 52 -5.41 -7.47 -0.09
CA ARG A 52 -6.57 -6.62 -0.46
C ARG A 52 -7.16 -5.88 0.73
N ARG A 53 -7.34 -6.57 1.86
CA ARG A 53 -7.86 -5.96 3.08
C ARG A 53 -6.92 -4.87 3.61
N LEU A 54 -5.62 -5.12 3.62
CA LEU A 54 -4.61 -4.16 4.07
C LEU A 54 -4.54 -2.93 3.15
N MET A 55 -4.64 -3.11 1.84
CA MET A 55 -4.73 -2.00 0.87
C MET A 55 -5.92 -1.08 1.18
N ALA A 56 -7.10 -1.65 1.41
CA ALA A 56 -8.30 -0.87 1.73
C ALA A 56 -8.15 -0.11 3.05
N ILE A 57 -7.64 -0.77 4.10
CA ILE A 57 -7.42 -0.15 5.41
C ILE A 57 -6.39 0.98 5.33
N TYR A 58 -5.29 0.77 4.60
CA TYR A 58 -4.27 1.79 4.41
C TYR A 58 -4.85 3.09 3.83
N TRP A 59 -5.70 2.98 2.80
CA TRP A 59 -6.34 4.17 2.21
C TRP A 59 -7.43 4.76 3.11
N GLN A 60 -8.20 3.95 3.84
CA GLN A 60 -9.13 4.46 4.85
C GLN A 60 -8.41 5.31 5.91
N LYS A 61 -7.18 4.96 6.29
CA LYS A 61 -6.38 5.75 7.24
C LYS A 61 -5.94 7.11 6.69
N HIS A 62 -5.95 7.34 5.38
CA HIS A 62 -5.68 8.68 4.83
C HIS A 62 -6.85 9.64 5.06
N GLU A 63 -8.07 9.11 5.19
CA GLU A 63 -9.28 9.89 5.49
C GLU A 63 -9.54 10.01 7.00
N ASP A 64 -8.84 9.24 7.83
CA ASP A 64 -9.00 9.22 9.28
C ASP A 64 -8.31 10.44 9.93
N PRO A 65 -9.05 11.35 10.58
CA PRO A 65 -8.48 12.55 11.21
C PRO A 65 -7.48 12.25 12.35
N ALA A 66 -7.47 11.02 12.88
CA ALA A 66 -6.44 10.61 13.84
C ALA A 66 -5.06 10.41 13.18
N TRP A 67 -5.03 10.23 11.86
CA TRP A 67 -3.84 9.93 11.07
C TRP A 67 -3.59 10.92 9.93
N SER A 68 -4.53 11.82 9.65
CA SER A 68 -4.38 12.87 8.63
C SER A 68 -4.89 14.22 9.11
N SER A 69 -4.34 15.29 8.52
CA SER A 69 -4.78 16.65 8.74
C SER A 69 -5.10 17.32 7.39
N PRO A 70 -6.30 17.89 7.20
CA PRO A 70 -6.66 18.51 5.93
C PRO A 70 -5.80 19.75 5.67
N VAL A 71 -5.25 19.85 4.47
CA VAL A 71 -4.53 21.05 4.02
C VAL A 71 -5.55 22.08 3.55
N ARG A 72 -5.60 23.24 4.21
CA ARG A 72 -6.41 24.37 3.74
C ARG A 72 -5.69 25.03 2.56
N SER A 73 -6.29 24.99 1.38
CA SER A 73 -5.85 25.85 0.28
C SER A 73 -6.23 27.29 0.62
N LEU A 74 -5.24 28.19 0.61
CA LEU A 74 -5.51 29.62 0.57
C LEU A 74 -6.01 29.92 -0.84
N ASN A 75 -7.32 30.05 -0.98
CA ASN A 75 -7.93 30.51 -2.21
C ASN A 75 -7.54 31.99 -2.40
N THR A 76 -6.35 32.25 -2.94
CA THR A 76 -5.90 33.61 -3.27
C THR A 76 -6.63 34.04 -4.55
N PRO A 77 -7.56 35.00 -4.50
CA PRO A 77 -8.21 35.49 -5.71
C PRO A 77 -7.14 36.16 -6.59
N GLY A 78 -6.84 35.57 -7.76
CA GLY A 78 -5.99 36.21 -8.78
C GLY A 78 -4.84 35.39 -9.37
N LEU A 79 -4.51 34.20 -8.86
CA LEU A 79 -3.48 33.37 -9.49
C LEU A 79 -4.08 32.50 -10.59
N ARG A 80 -3.78 32.82 -11.86
CA ARG A 80 -4.21 32.00 -13.02
C ARG A 80 -3.60 30.60 -12.93
N PRO A 81 -4.34 29.53 -13.25
CA PRO A 81 -3.79 28.19 -13.27
C PRO A 81 -2.76 28.06 -14.39
N GLY A 82 -1.49 27.89 -14.03
CA GLY A 82 -0.48 27.37 -14.93
C GLY A 82 -0.84 25.93 -15.26
N LYS A 83 -1.05 25.63 -16.55
CA LYS A 83 -1.21 24.26 -17.05
C LYS A 83 0.01 23.44 -16.65
N SER A 84 -0.16 22.48 -15.76
CA SER A 84 0.83 21.42 -15.56
C SER A 84 0.51 20.31 -16.54
N THR A 85 1.30 20.22 -17.60
CA THR A 85 1.42 19.04 -18.46
C THR A 85 2.51 18.16 -17.89
N ALA A 86 2.15 16.93 -17.53
CA ALA A 86 3.01 15.76 -17.55
C ALA A 86 2.12 14.56 -17.87
#